data_AF-A0A9D8RMM7-F1
#
_entry.id   AF-A0A9D8RMM7-F1
#
_cell.length_a   1.000
_cell.length_b   1.000
_cell.length_c   1.000
_cell.angle_alpha   90.00
_cell.angle_beta   90.00
_cell.angle_gamma   90.00
#
_symmetry.space_group_name_H-M   'P 1'
#
loop_
_entity.id
_entity.type
_entity.pdbx_description
1 polymer ?
#
loop_
_entity_poly.entity_id
_entity_poly.type
_entity_poly.pdbx_seq_one_letter_code
_entity_poly.pdbx_strand_id
1 'polypeptide(L)'
;MNLKKFFVTAAAVLISAAAFAGNSSDDKVLIEQFFGSAEGVNVTELDAEQQEVFNTMQALKEGLLVYEANLTANTMTEKDKAIDTALNEQIPAVLNKIKESSDEVYDELYPLLQKTANDIFANQTKYNKSQVDMEENAPVIIWMFSYIKAEHDGILLGRASRVLAVEMMQMMGGALQQ
;
A
#
# COMPACT_ATOMS: atom_id res chain seq x y z
N MET A 1 12.10 -13.57 -6.27
CA MET A 1 12.60 -12.28 -5.74
C MET A 1 12.08 -12.19 -4.31
N ASN A 2 12.93 -12.02 -3.30
CA ASN A 2 12.44 -12.01 -1.90
C ASN A 2 11.79 -10.66 -1.59
N LEU A 3 10.67 -10.69 -0.85
CA LEU A 3 9.98 -9.54 -0.28
C LEU A 3 10.98 -8.51 0.27
N LYS A 4 12.03 -8.96 0.98
CA LYS A 4 13.11 -8.10 1.52
C LYS A 4 13.82 -7.17 0.51
N LYS A 5 14.01 -7.56 -0.76
CA LYS A 5 14.57 -6.67 -1.79
C LYS A 5 13.51 -5.77 -2.42
N PHE A 6 12.26 -6.22 -2.42
CA PHE A 6 11.07 -5.52 -2.88
C PHE A 6 10.75 -4.27 -2.02
N PHE A 7 11.15 -4.28 -0.75
CA PHE A 7 10.77 -3.27 0.23
C PHE A 7 11.74 -2.10 0.42
N VAL A 8 13.01 -2.24 0.05
CA VAL A 8 14.04 -1.21 0.34
C VAL A 8 13.76 0.10 -0.41
N THR A 9 13.31 0.01 -1.66
CA THR A 9 13.04 1.20 -2.50
C THR A 9 11.77 1.95 -2.06
N ALA A 10 10.70 1.25 -1.69
CA ALA A 10 9.44 1.87 -1.26
C ALA A 10 9.48 2.37 0.20
N ALA A 11 10.22 1.69 1.09
CA ALA A 11 10.33 2.07 2.48
C ALA A 11 10.99 3.44 2.65
N ALA A 12 12.02 3.78 1.84
CA ALA A 12 12.71 5.06 1.92
C ALA A 12 11.78 6.29 1.76
N VAL A 13 10.68 6.15 1.02
CA VAL A 13 9.69 7.23 0.79
C VAL A 13 8.56 7.24 1.84
N LEU A 14 8.33 6.10 2.51
CA LEU A 14 7.18 5.88 3.41
C LEU A 14 7.51 5.89 4.91
N ILE A 15 8.77 6.08 5.29
CA ILE A 15 9.26 6.04 6.70
C ILE A 15 8.45 6.94 7.67
N SER A 16 7.69 7.93 7.19
CA SER A 16 6.92 8.83 8.06
C SER A 16 5.49 8.37 8.39
N ALA A 17 4.94 7.36 7.69
CA ALA A 17 3.51 6.98 7.82
C ALA A 17 3.20 6.08 9.04
N ALA A 18 4.19 5.36 9.57
CA ALA A 18 3.99 4.38 10.65
C ALA A 18 3.64 4.99 12.02
N ALA A 19 3.67 6.33 12.17
CA ALA A 19 3.47 7.01 13.44
C ALA A 19 2.02 7.44 13.74
N PHE A 20 1.05 7.26 12.83
CA PHE A 20 -0.24 7.96 12.90
C PHE A 20 -1.50 7.10 12.95
N ALA A 21 -1.41 5.81 13.25
CA ALA A 21 -2.57 4.91 13.41
C ALA A 21 -3.35 5.12 14.73
N GLY A 22 -3.66 6.37 15.09
CA GLY A 22 -4.35 6.67 16.34
C GLY A 22 -5.14 7.96 16.29
N ASN A 23 -6.16 8.08 15.42
CA ASN A 23 -7.44 8.75 15.76
C ASN A 23 -8.51 8.86 14.64
N SER A 24 -8.32 8.31 13.44
CA SER A 24 -9.34 8.43 12.39
C SER A 24 -10.28 7.22 12.37
N SER A 25 -11.57 7.42 12.15
CA SER A 25 -12.52 6.34 11.78
C SER A 25 -12.82 6.31 10.28
N ASP A 26 -12.06 7.06 9.48
CA ASP A 26 -12.33 7.37 8.07
C ASP A 26 -11.15 6.93 7.19
N ASP A 27 -11.46 6.05 6.22
CA ASP A 27 -10.51 5.50 5.24
C ASP A 27 -9.87 6.60 4.39
N LYS A 28 -10.58 7.70 4.13
CA LYS A 28 -10.02 8.85 3.42
C LYS A 28 -8.83 9.43 4.16
N VAL A 29 -8.95 9.61 5.47
CA VAL A 29 -7.88 10.17 6.31
C VAL A 29 -6.71 9.19 6.37
N LEU A 30 -6.98 7.88 6.43
CA LEU A 30 -5.94 6.86 6.39
C LEU A 30 -5.14 6.92 5.07
N ILE A 31 -5.83 7.04 3.94
CA ILE A 31 -5.21 7.24 2.62
C ILE A 31 -4.37 8.51 2.62
N GLU A 32 -4.92 9.64 3.06
CA GLU A 32 -4.20 10.91 3.10
C GLU A 32 -2.98 10.86 4.03
N GLN A 33 -3.04 10.17 5.17
CA GLN A 33 -1.90 10.02 6.08
C GLN A 33 -0.83 9.10 5.51
N PHE A 34 -1.23 7.98 4.90
CA PHE A 34 -0.30 7.02 4.32
C PHE A 34 0.48 7.62 3.14
N PHE A 35 -0.21 8.33 2.24
CA PHE A 35 0.43 8.94 1.07
C PHE A 35 0.90 10.39 1.29
N GLY A 36 0.46 11.05 2.36
CA GLY A 36 0.76 12.46 2.66
C GLY A 36 2.21 12.73 3.06
N SER A 37 2.95 11.71 3.50
CA SER A 37 4.39 11.85 3.77
C SER A 37 5.21 12.20 2.53
N ALA A 38 4.67 11.99 1.33
CA ALA A 38 5.32 12.30 0.06
C ALA A 38 5.14 13.77 -0.39
N GLU A 39 4.22 14.54 0.20
CA GLU A 39 3.91 15.91 -0.27
C GLU A 39 4.97 16.96 0.06
N GLY A 40 5.89 16.65 1.00
CA GLY A 40 7.03 17.52 1.34
C GLY A 40 8.29 17.26 0.50
N VAL A 41 8.25 16.29 -0.43
CA VAL A 41 9.41 15.89 -1.23
C VAL A 41 9.59 16.85 -2.40
N ASN A 42 10.76 17.50 -2.47
CA ASN A 42 11.09 18.40 -3.57
C ASN A 42 11.41 17.56 -4.83
N VAL A 43 10.40 17.39 -5.68
CA VAL A 43 10.41 16.50 -6.88
C VAL A 43 11.60 16.77 -7.82
N THR A 44 12.18 17.96 -7.79
CA THR A 44 13.33 18.34 -8.61
C THR A 44 14.67 17.73 -8.17
N GLU A 45 14.74 17.13 -6.99
CA GLU A 45 15.95 16.50 -6.44
C GLU A 45 15.91 14.97 -6.50
N LEU A 46 14.81 14.39 -6.98
CA LEU A 46 14.66 12.94 -7.10
C LEU A 46 15.43 12.40 -8.30
N ASP A 47 16.08 11.26 -8.10
CA ASP A 47 16.57 10.47 -9.22
C ASP A 47 15.41 9.82 -9.98
N ALA A 48 15.71 9.18 -11.12
CA ALA A 48 14.69 8.60 -11.99
C ALA A 48 13.89 7.48 -11.31
N GLU A 49 14.52 6.68 -10.45
CA GLU A 49 13.89 5.55 -9.75
C GLU A 49 12.96 6.07 -8.64
N GLN A 50 13.43 7.05 -7.88
CA GLN A 50 12.62 7.74 -6.87
C GLN A 50 11.43 8.48 -7.49
N GLN A 51 11.61 9.08 -8.67
CA GLN A 51 10.52 9.73 -9.39
C GLN A 51 9.44 8.73 -9.85
N GLU A 52 9.84 7.53 -10.27
CA GLU A 52 8.92 6.45 -10.66
C GLU A 52 8.11 5.94 -9.47
N VAL A 53 8.76 5.73 -8.32
CA VAL A 53 8.10 5.38 -7.06
C VAL A 53 7.11 6.48 -6.66
N PHE A 54 7.53 7.74 -6.71
CA PHE A 54 6.68 8.88 -6.36
C PHE A 54 5.44 8.96 -7.26
N ASN A 55 5.62 8.85 -8.58
CA ASN A 55 4.50 8.85 -9.52
C ASN A 55 3.54 7.67 -9.27
N THR A 56 4.07 6.49 -8.95
CA THR A 56 3.29 5.30 -8.59
C THR A 56 2.48 5.54 -7.32
N MET A 57 3.10 6.10 -6.28
CA MET A 57 2.41 6.45 -5.03
C MET A 57 1.28 7.45 -5.26
N GLN A 58 1.53 8.50 -6.03
CA GLN A 58 0.53 9.51 -6.31
C GLN A 58 -0.64 8.96 -7.15
N ALA A 59 -0.35 8.11 -8.13
CA ALA A 59 -1.36 7.43 -8.91
C ALA A 59 -2.24 6.51 -8.03
N LEU A 60 -1.63 5.74 -7.12
CA LEU A 60 -2.39 4.91 -6.17
C LEU A 60 -3.22 5.76 -5.21
N LYS A 61 -2.67 6.86 -4.68
CA LYS A 61 -3.39 7.81 -3.84
C LYS A 61 -4.66 8.31 -4.52
N GLU A 62 -4.54 8.84 -5.73
CA GLU A 62 -5.69 9.39 -6.46
C GLU A 62 -6.73 8.31 -6.75
N GLY A 63 -6.30 7.10 -7.16
CA GLY A 63 -7.21 5.99 -7.41
C GLY A 63 -7.98 5.56 -6.15
N LEU A 64 -7.32 5.52 -5.00
CA LEU A 64 -7.93 5.20 -3.72
C LEU A 64 -8.87 6.31 -3.23
N LEU A 65 -8.53 7.59 -3.45
CA LEU A 65 -9.42 8.71 -3.12
C LEU A 65 -10.70 8.70 -3.97
N VAL A 66 -10.61 8.31 -5.25
CA VAL A 66 -11.79 8.14 -6.11
C VAL A 66 -12.65 6.97 -5.64
N TYR A 67 -12.02 5.83 -5.32
CA TYR A 67 -12.69 4.69 -4.70
C TYR A 67 -13.47 5.12 -3.44
N GLU A 68 -12.80 5.84 -2.53
CA GLU A 68 -13.38 6.27 -1.26
C GLU A 68 -14.53 7.27 -1.45
N ALA A 69 -14.39 8.18 -2.41
CA ALA A 69 -15.47 9.09 -2.78
C ALA A 69 -16.70 8.32 -3.30
N ASN A 70 -16.48 7.29 -4.12
CA ASN A 70 -17.57 6.45 -4.63
C ASN A 70 -18.22 5.60 -3.53
N LEU A 71 -17.42 5.10 -2.57
CA LEU A 71 -17.92 4.38 -1.40
C LEU A 71 -18.82 5.30 -0.56
N THR A 72 -18.33 6.49 -0.22
CA THR A 72 -19.07 7.49 0.58
C THR A 72 -20.34 7.97 -0.12
N ALA A 73 -20.29 8.14 -1.44
CA ALA A 73 -21.45 8.54 -2.25
C ALA A 73 -22.43 7.40 -2.55
N ASN A 74 -22.11 6.16 -2.16
CA ASN A 74 -22.86 4.95 -2.51
C ASN A 74 -23.05 4.76 -4.03
N THR A 75 -22.01 5.09 -4.80
CA THR A 75 -21.97 5.01 -6.27
C THR A 75 -20.89 4.04 -6.77
N MET A 76 -20.55 3.04 -5.97
CA MET A 76 -19.48 2.08 -6.28
C MET A 76 -19.70 1.36 -7.62
N THR A 77 -18.68 1.43 -8.47
CA THR A 77 -18.57 0.64 -9.70
C THR A 77 -18.20 -0.81 -9.40
N GLU A 78 -18.24 -1.70 -10.40
CA GLU A 78 -17.78 -3.08 -10.24
C GLU A 78 -16.30 -3.16 -9.82
N LYS A 79 -15.48 -2.22 -10.31
CA LYS A 79 -14.07 -2.11 -9.91
C LYS A 79 -13.94 -1.65 -8.47
N ASP A 80 -14.72 -0.67 -8.04
CA ASP A 80 -14.71 -0.22 -6.64
C ASP A 80 -15.08 -1.36 -5.69
N LYS A 81 -16.06 -2.20 -6.08
CA LYS A 81 -16.41 -3.40 -5.30
C LYS A 81 -15.29 -4.42 -5.26
N ALA A 82 -14.56 -4.61 -6.36
CA ALA A 82 -13.41 -5.49 -6.40
C ALA A 82 -12.27 -4.98 -5.50
N ILE A 83 -12.03 -3.66 -5.49
CA ILE A 83 -11.07 -2.99 -4.61
C ILE A 83 -11.48 -3.18 -3.14
N ASP A 84 -12.74 -2.89 -2.80
CA ASP A 84 -13.30 -3.05 -1.46
C ASP A 84 -13.13 -4.49 -0.95
N THR A 85 -13.54 -5.48 -1.75
CA THR A 85 -13.39 -6.90 -1.42
C THR A 85 -11.91 -7.28 -1.26
N ALA A 86 -11.02 -6.75 -2.09
CA ALA A 86 -9.59 -7.04 -2.00
C ALA A 86 -8.99 -6.49 -0.70
N LEU A 87 -9.26 -5.22 -0.38
CA LEU A 87 -8.67 -4.51 0.76
C LEU A 87 -9.26 -4.99 2.10
N ASN A 88 -10.56 -5.27 2.16
CA ASN A 88 -11.26 -5.57 3.40
C ASN A 88 -11.43 -7.07 3.68
N GLU A 89 -11.30 -7.93 2.67
CA GLU A 89 -11.52 -9.38 2.83
C GLU A 89 -10.33 -10.21 2.34
N GLN A 90 -9.98 -10.12 1.06
CA GLN A 90 -9.07 -11.08 0.44
C GLN A 90 -7.62 -10.91 0.91
N ILE A 91 -7.08 -9.69 0.87
CA ILE A 91 -5.71 -9.41 1.32
C ILE A 91 -5.58 -9.73 2.82
N PRO A 92 -6.47 -9.24 3.72
CA PRO A 92 -6.44 -9.61 5.13
C PRO A 92 -6.53 -11.11 5.38
N ALA A 93 -7.38 -11.84 4.63
CA ALA A 93 -7.50 -13.29 4.77
C ALA A 93 -6.19 -14.01 4.41
N VAL A 94 -5.49 -13.56 3.37
CA VAL A 94 -4.18 -14.09 2.98
C VAL A 94 -3.13 -13.75 4.03
N LEU A 95 -3.05 -12.48 4.47
CA LEU A 95 -2.12 -12.07 5.54
C LEU A 95 -2.34 -12.86 6.83
N ASN A 96 -3.58 -13.19 7.18
CA ASN A 96 -3.91 -13.97 8.37
C ASN A 96 -3.43 -15.43 8.33
N LYS A 97 -3.02 -15.94 7.15
CA LYS A 97 -2.38 -17.25 7.03
C LYS A 97 -0.95 -17.26 7.57
N ILE A 98 -0.30 -16.10 7.69
CA ILE A 98 1.09 -15.96 8.16
C ILE A 98 1.26 -16.58 9.55
N LYS A 99 2.31 -17.41 9.69
CA LYS A 99 2.70 -18.03 10.95
C LYS A 99 4.04 -17.52 11.46
N GLU A 100 5.05 -17.54 10.60
CA GLU A 100 6.45 -17.27 10.93
C GLU A 100 7.06 -16.20 10.03
N SER A 101 6.65 -16.13 8.75
CA SER A 101 7.11 -15.08 7.81
C SER A 101 6.08 -14.74 6.73
N SER A 102 6.12 -13.50 6.21
CA SER A 102 5.31 -13.10 5.05
C SER A 102 5.65 -13.85 3.76
N ASP A 103 6.85 -14.44 3.67
CA ASP A 103 7.25 -15.29 2.52
C ASP A 103 6.30 -16.49 2.35
N GLU A 104 5.63 -16.97 3.41
CA GLU A 104 4.67 -18.09 3.37
C GLU A 104 3.45 -17.82 2.48
N VAL A 105 3.09 -16.55 2.32
CA VAL A 105 1.87 -16.14 1.62
C VAL A 105 2.16 -15.37 0.34
N TYR A 106 3.44 -15.17 0.02
CA TYR A 106 3.87 -14.32 -1.10
C TYR A 106 3.24 -14.72 -2.44
N ASP A 107 3.31 -16.00 -2.80
CA ASP A 107 2.81 -16.48 -4.10
C ASP A 107 1.29 -16.31 -4.26
N GLU A 108 0.54 -16.31 -3.15
CA GLU A 108 -0.90 -16.05 -3.14
C GLU A 108 -1.19 -14.55 -3.11
N LEU A 109 -0.40 -13.80 -2.35
CA LEU A 109 -0.62 -12.39 -2.07
C LEU A 109 -0.21 -11.50 -3.24
N TYR A 110 0.93 -11.77 -3.87
CA TYR A 110 1.48 -10.96 -4.96
C TYR A 110 0.52 -10.77 -6.16
N PRO A 111 -0.10 -11.81 -6.74
CA PRO A 111 -1.05 -11.62 -7.85
C PRO A 111 -2.29 -10.84 -7.42
N LEU A 112 -2.72 -10.98 -6.16
CA LEU A 112 -3.84 -10.21 -5.61
C LEU A 112 -3.48 -8.73 -5.48
N LEU A 113 -2.29 -8.41 -5.00
CA LEU A 113 -1.77 -7.04 -4.91
C LEU A 113 -1.65 -6.39 -6.29
N GLN A 114 -1.09 -7.11 -7.27
CA GLN A 114 -1.00 -6.63 -8.66
C GLN A 114 -2.37 -6.32 -9.25
N LYS A 115 -3.33 -7.25 -9.10
CA LYS A 115 -4.69 -7.04 -9.59
C LYS A 115 -5.34 -5.83 -8.91
N THR A 116 -5.23 -5.73 -7.59
CA THR A 116 -5.80 -4.62 -6.81
C THR A 116 -5.20 -3.28 -7.23
N ALA A 117 -3.87 -3.22 -7.41
CA ALA A 117 -3.20 -2.04 -7.93
C ALA A 117 -3.73 -1.64 -9.32
N ASN A 118 -3.92 -2.61 -10.22
CA ASN A 118 -4.48 -2.34 -11.56
C ASN A 118 -5.90 -1.77 -11.51
N ASP A 119 -6.74 -2.31 -10.62
CA ASP A 119 -8.11 -1.81 -10.43
C ASP A 119 -8.10 -0.39 -9.84
N ILE A 120 -7.22 -0.11 -8.86
CA ILE A 120 -7.02 1.22 -8.28
C ILE A 120 -6.52 2.22 -9.34
N PHE A 121 -5.53 1.86 -10.15
CA PHE A 121 -5.03 2.74 -11.21
C PHE A 121 -6.09 3.08 -12.25
N ALA A 122 -7.03 2.17 -12.49
CA ALA A 122 -8.11 2.42 -13.42
C ALA A 122 -9.12 3.47 -12.92
N ASN A 123 -9.09 3.82 -11.63
CA ASN A 123 -9.93 4.86 -11.03
C ASN A 123 -9.35 6.27 -11.19
N GLN A 124 -8.14 6.43 -11.73
CA GLN A 124 -7.52 7.74 -11.92
C GLN A 124 -7.06 7.96 -13.37
N THR A 125 -7.00 9.23 -13.79
CA THR A 125 -6.54 9.63 -15.14
C THR A 125 -5.46 10.70 -15.11
N LYS A 126 -4.96 11.05 -13.93
CA LYS A 126 -4.02 12.16 -13.69
C LYS A 126 -2.57 11.74 -13.95
N TYR A 127 -2.24 10.50 -13.64
CA TYR A 127 -0.90 9.92 -13.80
C TYR A 127 -0.89 8.92 -14.94
N ASN A 128 0.01 9.12 -15.90
CA ASN A 128 0.10 8.29 -17.08
C ASN A 128 0.66 6.90 -16.74
N LYS A 129 0.14 5.86 -17.41
CA LYS A 129 0.59 4.48 -17.21
C LYS A 129 2.09 4.30 -17.42
N SER A 130 2.72 5.06 -18.31
CA SER A 130 4.16 5.01 -18.57
C SER A 130 5.02 5.62 -17.46
N GLN A 131 4.40 6.27 -16.48
CA GLN A 131 5.05 6.87 -15.31
C GLN A 131 4.80 6.06 -14.05
N VAL A 132 4.07 4.95 -14.16
CA VAL A 132 3.63 4.12 -13.04
C VAL A 132 4.25 2.75 -13.19
N ASP A 133 4.96 2.31 -12.16
CA ASP A 133 5.49 0.96 -12.08
C ASP A 133 4.44 0.02 -11.48
N MET A 134 3.87 -0.79 -12.36
CA MET A 134 2.79 -1.72 -12.02
C MET A 134 3.30 -3.09 -11.57
N GLU A 135 4.57 -3.39 -11.80
CA GLU A 135 5.13 -4.72 -11.57
C GLU A 135 5.91 -4.79 -10.26
N GLU A 136 6.71 -3.75 -9.96
CA GLU A 136 7.58 -3.77 -8.78
C GLU A 136 7.03 -2.90 -7.65
N ASN A 137 6.82 -1.61 -7.88
CA ASN A 137 6.46 -0.67 -6.80
C ASN A 137 4.99 -0.72 -6.39
N ALA A 138 4.04 -0.81 -7.34
CA ALA A 138 2.63 -0.75 -6.99
C ALA A 138 2.16 -1.87 -6.05
N PRO A 139 2.53 -3.15 -6.25
CA PRO A 139 2.14 -4.22 -5.32
C PRO A 139 2.69 -4.02 -3.91
N VAL A 140 3.92 -3.48 -3.79
CA VAL A 140 4.54 -3.15 -2.49
C VAL A 140 3.74 -2.10 -1.75
N ILE A 141 3.43 -1.00 -2.45
CA ILE A 141 2.70 0.13 -1.88
C ILE A 141 1.32 -0.32 -1.41
N ILE A 142 0.60 -1.11 -2.23
CA ILE A 142 -0.69 -1.68 -1.86
C ILE A 142 -0.58 -2.66 -0.71
N TRP A 143 0.49 -3.46 -0.63
CA TRP A 143 0.69 -4.35 0.51
C TRP A 143 0.83 -3.59 1.82
N MET A 144 1.66 -2.53 1.84
CA MET A 144 1.86 -1.73 3.05
C MET A 144 0.57 -1.03 3.46
N PHE A 145 -0.14 -0.42 2.50
CA PHE A 145 -1.42 0.21 2.76
C PHE A 145 -2.44 -0.79 3.32
N SER A 146 -2.55 -1.98 2.69
CA SER A 146 -3.49 -3.02 3.12
C SER A 146 -3.16 -3.58 4.50
N TYR A 147 -1.86 -3.74 4.83
CA TYR A 147 -1.43 -4.13 6.16
C TYR A 147 -1.82 -3.07 7.21
N ILE A 148 -1.51 -1.79 6.95
CA ILE A 148 -1.84 -0.69 7.87
C ILE A 148 -3.36 -0.57 8.04
N LYS A 149 -4.12 -0.68 6.96
CA LYS A 149 -5.59 -0.69 7.00
C LYS A 149 -6.14 -1.87 7.78
N ALA A 150 -5.63 -3.09 7.54
CA ALA A 150 -6.07 -4.27 8.26
C ALA A 150 -5.76 -4.23 9.77
N GLU A 151 -4.62 -3.63 10.15
CA GLU A 151 -4.29 -3.32 11.55
C GLU A 151 -5.26 -2.29 12.13
N HIS A 152 -5.50 -1.21 11.39
CA HIS A 152 -6.40 -0.13 11.77
C HIS A 152 -7.84 -0.62 12.01
N ASP A 153 -8.34 -1.46 11.11
CA ASP A 153 -9.70 -1.99 11.16
C ASP A 153 -9.85 -3.16 12.14
N GLY A 154 -8.74 -3.64 12.73
CA GLY A 154 -8.72 -4.73 13.69
C GLY A 154 -9.06 -6.10 13.09
N ILE A 155 -8.90 -6.27 11.78
CA ILE A 155 -9.21 -7.51 11.05
C ILE A 155 -7.99 -8.44 10.88
N LEU A 156 -6.81 -7.97 11.29
CA LEU A 156 -5.60 -8.78 11.30
C LEU A 156 -5.42 -9.55 12.61
N LEU A 157 -5.09 -10.83 12.49
CA LEU A 157 -4.80 -11.68 13.64
C LEU A 157 -3.51 -11.21 14.30
N GLY A 158 -3.51 -11.10 15.63
CA GLY A 158 -2.36 -10.62 16.40
C GLY A 158 -1.06 -11.42 16.19
N ARG A 159 -1.12 -12.65 15.67
CA ARG A 159 0.08 -13.37 15.21
C ARG A 159 0.64 -12.78 13.93
N ALA A 160 -0.18 -12.66 12.88
CA ALA A 160 0.23 -12.10 11.60
C ALA A 160 0.71 -10.66 11.77
N SER A 161 -0.04 -9.86 12.53
CA SER A 161 0.32 -8.51 12.98
C SER A 161 1.75 -8.43 13.51
N ARG A 162 2.11 -9.28 14.49
CA ARG A 162 3.45 -9.28 15.09
C ARG A 162 4.55 -9.65 14.12
N VAL A 163 4.33 -10.67 13.28
CA VAL A 163 5.31 -11.08 12.26
C VAL A 163 5.57 -9.93 11.29
N LEU A 164 4.49 -9.36 10.75
CA LEU A 164 4.55 -8.26 9.80
C LEU A 164 5.15 -6.98 10.41
N ALA A 165 4.81 -6.65 11.65
CA ALA A 165 5.39 -5.50 12.35
C ALA A 165 6.90 -5.65 12.54
N VAL A 166 7.37 -6.86 12.88
CA VAL A 166 8.81 -7.15 13.01
C VAL A 166 9.51 -7.05 11.66
N GLU A 167 8.93 -7.62 10.61
CA GLU A 167 9.48 -7.52 9.25
C GLU A 167 9.49 -6.05 8.79
N MET A 168 8.42 -5.28 9.01
CA MET A 168 8.35 -3.84 8.73
C MET A 168 9.44 -3.04 9.45
N MET A 169 9.63 -3.29 10.75
CA MET A 169 10.69 -2.64 11.51
C MET A 169 12.10 -3.01 11.01
N GLN A 170 12.33 -4.28 10.66
CA GLN A 170 13.60 -4.72 10.09
C GLN A 170 13.89 -4.04 8.74
N MET A 171 12.84 -3.83 7.94
CA MET A 171 12.94 -3.17 6.64
C MET A 171 13.25 -1.68 6.78
N MET A 172 12.54 -0.97 7.66
CA MET A 172 12.81 0.44 7.95
C MET A 172 14.19 0.64 8.62
N GLY A 173 14.57 -0.25 9.53
CA GLY A 173 15.88 -0.20 10.20
C GLY A 173 17.05 -0.49 9.25
N GLY A 174 16.84 -1.29 8.21
CA GLY A 174 17.82 -1.54 7.15
C GLY A 174 17.96 -0.39 6.14
N ALA A 175 16.88 0.37 5.90
CA ALA A 175 16.90 1.54 5.02
C ALA A 175 17.64 2.75 5.62
N LEU A 176 17.67 2.88 6.95
CA LEU A 176 18.39 3.95 7.67
C LEU A 176 19.91 3.72 7.79
N GLN A 177 20.41 2.54 7.40
CA GLN A 177 21.84 2.19 7.48
C GLN A 177 22.56 2.19 6.11
N GLN A 178 21.86 2.55 5.04
CA GLN A 178 22.43 2.74 3.69
C GLN A 178 22.49 4.23 3.36
#